data_AF-A0A2V7Y6G3-F1
#
_entry.id   AF-A0A2V7Y6G3-F1
#
_cell.length_a   1.000
_cell.length_b   1.000
_cell.length_c   1.000
_cell.angle_alpha   90.00
_cell.angle_beta   90.00
_cell.angle_gamma   90.00
#
_symmetry.space_group_name_H-M   'P 1'
#
loop_
_entity.id
_entity.type
_entity.pdbx_description
1 polymer ?
#
loop_
_entity_poly.entity_id
_entity_poly.type
_entity_poly.pdbx_seq_one_letter_code
_entity_poly.pdbx_strand_id
1 'polypeptide(L)'
;PPEIEGTTSLLNACPDLAARALAVIHMDMVGGDAEITKAVFHVTRSPKSLPTFVDDVGSAFGRFVNEQSYSLAATGEAPYPLVDPEGSKRALQAEFVDFTEGSDHEVWSEGSWRVPAIYLNDWPDRYIHTHADGVANIDPTKLMRAAFLGAASAWYLAGLDAAQVPALWEVIRRGSLRRTTSCVSTSLRKPRWWNRSTVSPRCPPACGRARTSTSRGCGGWWGFQKRSRWERRTSSIAARPIPRGR
;
A
#
# COMPACT_ATOMS: atom_id res chain seq x y z
N PRO A 1 -14.22 19.74 0.75
CA PRO A 1 -13.35 19.60 1.94
C PRO A 1 -11.96 19.15 1.49
N PRO A 2 -10.89 19.49 2.21
CA PRO A 2 -9.56 19.02 1.88
C PRO A 2 -9.42 17.51 2.11
N GLU A 3 -8.45 16.89 1.46
CA GLU A 3 -8.01 15.52 1.74
C GLU A 3 -7.71 15.34 3.24
N ILE A 4 -7.96 14.16 3.80
CA ILE A 4 -7.84 13.83 5.22
C ILE A 4 -8.81 14.59 6.13
N GLU A 5 -8.70 15.92 6.27
CA GLU A 5 -9.55 16.66 7.21
C GLU A 5 -11.01 16.65 6.76
N GLY A 6 -11.25 16.61 5.46
CA GLY A 6 -12.56 16.48 4.87
C GLY A 6 -13.24 15.16 5.19
N THR A 7 -12.54 14.07 4.94
CA THR A 7 -13.04 12.72 5.28
C THR A 7 -13.18 12.58 6.79
N THR A 8 -12.23 13.08 7.57
CA THR A 8 -12.32 13.10 9.04
C THR A 8 -13.57 13.84 9.51
N SER A 9 -13.82 15.03 8.97
CA SER A 9 -15.00 15.83 9.32
C SER A 9 -16.29 15.13 8.91
N LEU A 10 -16.31 14.51 7.72
CA LEU A 10 -17.44 13.74 7.20
C LEU A 10 -17.78 12.55 8.11
N LEU A 11 -16.80 11.73 8.47
CA LEU A 11 -17.04 10.54 9.28
C LEU A 11 -17.44 10.89 10.71
N ASN A 12 -16.87 11.95 11.29
CA ASN A 12 -17.29 12.44 12.61
C ASN A 12 -18.72 13.01 12.59
N ALA A 13 -19.12 13.71 11.53
CA ALA A 13 -20.48 14.26 11.41
C ALA A 13 -21.51 13.17 11.07
N CYS A 14 -21.11 12.14 10.34
CA CYS A 14 -21.96 11.07 9.82
C CYS A 14 -21.39 9.68 10.15
N PRO A 15 -21.28 9.29 11.43
CA PRO A 15 -20.66 8.02 11.82
C PRO A 15 -21.41 6.79 11.26
N ASP A 16 -22.72 6.92 11.03
CA ASP A 16 -23.55 5.87 10.40
C ASP A 16 -23.08 5.51 8.99
N LEU A 17 -22.38 6.43 8.29
CA LEU A 17 -21.80 6.15 6.99
C LEU A 17 -20.72 5.07 7.08
N ALA A 18 -19.81 5.19 8.05
CA ALA A 18 -18.77 4.20 8.31
C ALA A 18 -19.38 2.88 8.77
N ALA A 19 -20.39 2.91 9.65
CA ALA A 19 -21.05 1.71 10.15
C ALA A 19 -21.71 0.85 9.05
N ARG A 20 -22.09 1.47 7.93
CA ARG A 20 -22.71 0.81 6.77
C ARG A 20 -21.72 0.50 5.64
N ALA A 21 -20.51 1.04 5.69
CA ALA A 21 -19.53 0.85 4.63
C ALA A 21 -18.86 -0.52 4.79
N LEU A 22 -19.01 -1.37 3.76
CA LEU A 22 -18.35 -2.68 3.74
C LEU A 22 -16.87 -2.58 3.34
N ALA A 23 -16.59 -1.69 2.39
CA ALA A 23 -15.27 -1.42 1.87
C ALA A 23 -15.27 -0.05 1.16
N VAL A 24 -14.09 0.55 1.04
CA VAL A 24 -13.85 1.78 0.28
C VAL A 24 -13.01 1.45 -0.95
N ILE A 25 -13.39 1.97 -2.11
CA ILE A 25 -12.53 2.03 -3.29
C ILE A 25 -12.01 3.46 -3.38
N HIS A 26 -10.76 3.66 -2.97
CA HIS A 26 -10.14 4.96 -2.96
C HIS A 26 -9.27 5.12 -4.21
N MET A 27 -9.53 6.15 -5.00
CA MET A 27 -8.78 6.48 -6.21
C MET A 27 -8.18 7.86 -6.03
N ASP A 28 -6.86 7.92 -6.03
CA ASP A 28 -6.12 9.17 -5.95
C ASP A 28 -5.00 9.12 -6.97
N MET A 29 -4.88 10.14 -7.82
CA MET A 29 -3.85 10.17 -8.86
C MET A 29 -3.79 8.88 -9.71
N VAL A 30 -4.87 8.52 -10.41
CA VAL A 30 -4.95 7.20 -11.09
C VAL A 30 -4.70 7.24 -12.61
N GLY A 31 -4.41 8.42 -13.16
CA GLY A 31 -4.36 8.64 -14.61
C GLY A 31 -2.99 8.99 -15.18
N GLY A 32 -1.95 9.15 -14.36
CA GLY A 32 -0.67 9.71 -14.80
C GLY A 32 0.05 8.82 -15.81
N ASP A 33 0.45 9.34 -16.96
CA ASP A 33 1.30 8.64 -17.91
C ASP A 33 2.65 8.33 -17.24
N ALA A 34 3.02 7.05 -17.14
CA ALA A 34 4.23 6.62 -16.45
C ALA A 34 5.54 7.11 -17.11
N GLU A 35 5.54 7.41 -18.42
CA GLU A 35 6.69 8.03 -19.08
C GLU A 35 6.82 9.51 -18.77
N ILE A 36 5.71 10.17 -18.45
CA ILE A 36 5.69 11.60 -18.14
C ILE A 36 5.85 11.81 -16.64
N THR A 37 4.99 11.24 -15.82
CA THR A 37 4.95 11.40 -14.36
C THR A 37 6.07 10.64 -13.63
N LYS A 38 6.57 9.55 -14.26
CA LYS A 38 7.51 8.58 -13.66
C LYS A 38 6.93 7.81 -12.47
N ALA A 39 5.63 7.93 -12.23
CA ALA A 39 4.95 7.25 -11.15
C ALA A 39 4.71 5.77 -11.49
N VAL A 40 4.68 4.96 -10.43
CA VAL A 40 4.27 3.57 -10.47
C VAL A 40 2.83 3.49 -9.97
N PHE A 41 1.97 2.78 -10.71
CA PHE A 41 0.60 2.57 -10.29
C PHE A 41 0.54 1.49 -9.21
N HIS A 42 0.01 1.82 -8.05
CA HIS A 42 -0.08 0.94 -6.90
C HIS A 42 -1.52 0.48 -6.69
N VAL A 43 -1.65 -0.80 -6.34
CA VAL A 43 -2.84 -1.38 -5.71
C VAL A 43 -2.47 -1.64 -4.25
N THR A 44 -2.77 -0.66 -3.43
CA THR A 44 -2.40 -0.59 -2.02
C THR A 44 -3.44 -1.26 -1.15
N ARG A 45 -2.94 -2.04 -0.19
CA ARG A 45 -3.74 -2.85 0.73
C ARG A 45 -4.10 -2.10 2.00
N SER A 46 -5.10 -2.60 2.71
CA SER A 46 -5.44 -2.16 4.06
C SER A 46 -4.31 -2.45 5.06
N PRO A 47 -4.26 -1.72 6.21
CA PRO A 47 -3.29 -1.99 7.26
C PRO A 47 -3.32 -3.44 7.74
N LYS A 48 -2.15 -4.00 8.10
CA LYS A 48 -2.05 -5.39 8.60
C LYS A 48 -2.83 -5.63 9.92
N SER A 49 -3.14 -4.57 10.66
CA SER A 49 -4.00 -4.60 11.86
C SER A 49 -5.49 -4.79 11.52
N LEU A 50 -5.89 -4.59 10.27
CA LEU A 50 -7.23 -4.75 9.73
C LEU A 50 -7.24 -5.87 8.66
N PRO A 51 -7.17 -7.15 9.06
CA PRO A 51 -7.15 -8.25 8.10
C PRO A 51 -8.49 -8.35 7.36
N THR A 52 -8.44 -8.31 6.03
CA THR A 52 -9.63 -8.32 5.17
C THR A 52 -9.37 -9.10 3.88
N PHE A 53 -10.42 -9.69 3.31
CA PHE A 53 -10.35 -10.30 1.97
C PHE A 53 -10.51 -9.26 0.84
N VAL A 54 -10.95 -8.05 1.17
CA VAL A 54 -11.12 -6.93 0.22
C VAL A 54 -9.79 -6.65 -0.52
N ASP A 55 -8.67 -6.71 0.18
CA ASP A 55 -7.32 -6.64 -0.40
C ASP A 55 -7.07 -7.68 -1.50
N ASP A 56 -7.54 -8.92 -1.28
CA ASP A 56 -7.33 -10.03 -2.20
C ASP A 56 -8.20 -9.86 -3.46
N VAL A 57 -9.37 -9.24 -3.34
CA VAL A 57 -10.22 -8.82 -4.47
C VAL A 57 -9.54 -7.76 -5.31
N GLY A 58 -9.10 -6.65 -4.70
CA GLY A 58 -8.38 -5.59 -5.41
C GLY A 58 -7.11 -6.10 -6.09
N SER A 59 -6.36 -6.94 -5.39
CA SER A 59 -5.17 -7.59 -5.95
C SER A 59 -5.48 -8.57 -7.08
N ALA A 60 -6.62 -9.25 -7.07
CA ALA A 60 -7.01 -10.17 -8.14
C ALA A 60 -7.33 -9.40 -9.43
N PHE A 61 -8.15 -8.34 -9.33
CA PHE A 61 -8.45 -7.50 -10.48
C PHE A 61 -7.21 -6.77 -11.00
N GLY A 62 -6.36 -6.23 -10.13
CA GLY A 62 -5.10 -5.64 -10.57
C GLY A 62 -4.19 -6.62 -11.31
N ARG A 63 -4.12 -7.88 -10.87
CA ARG A 63 -3.34 -8.92 -11.58
C ARG A 63 -3.94 -9.25 -12.93
N PHE A 64 -5.27 -9.35 -13.00
CA PHE A 64 -5.97 -9.54 -14.26
C PHE A 64 -5.67 -8.40 -15.25
N VAL A 65 -5.78 -7.14 -14.82
CA VAL A 65 -5.48 -5.98 -15.69
C VAL A 65 -4.02 -5.97 -16.13
N ASN A 66 -3.08 -6.30 -15.22
CA ASN A 66 -1.67 -6.44 -15.58
C ASN A 66 -1.44 -7.54 -16.62
N GLU A 67 -2.07 -8.70 -16.47
CA GLU A 67 -1.96 -9.81 -17.41
C GLU A 67 -2.50 -9.44 -18.79
N GLN A 68 -3.69 -8.84 -18.85
CA GLN A 68 -4.32 -8.45 -20.10
C GLN A 68 -3.54 -7.33 -20.82
N SER A 69 -3.14 -6.30 -20.08
CA SER A 69 -2.35 -5.19 -20.64
C SER A 69 -0.96 -5.64 -21.09
N TYR A 70 -0.33 -6.58 -20.37
CA TYR A 70 0.94 -7.16 -20.78
C TYR A 70 0.80 -8.02 -22.04
N SER A 71 -0.22 -8.88 -22.12
CA SER A 71 -0.51 -9.68 -23.32
C SER A 71 -0.62 -8.77 -24.54
N LEU A 72 -1.45 -7.72 -24.44
CA LEU A 72 -1.63 -6.77 -25.53
C LEU A 72 -0.33 -6.08 -25.92
N ALA A 73 0.46 -5.62 -24.95
CA ALA A 73 1.73 -4.95 -25.22
C ALA A 73 2.79 -5.89 -25.83
N ALA A 74 2.76 -7.18 -25.47
CA ALA A 74 3.73 -8.17 -25.90
C ALA A 74 3.40 -8.80 -27.27
N THR A 75 2.12 -9.06 -27.54
CA THR A 75 1.68 -9.83 -28.73
C THR A 75 0.83 -9.02 -29.69
N GLY A 76 0.31 -7.86 -29.26
CA GLY A 76 -0.70 -7.11 -30.00
C GLY A 76 -2.14 -7.58 -29.76
N GLU A 77 -2.35 -8.64 -28.97
CA GLU A 77 -3.67 -9.23 -28.71
C GLU A 77 -3.87 -9.58 -27.22
N ALA A 78 -5.09 -9.35 -26.73
CA ALA A 78 -5.53 -9.83 -25.41
C ALA A 78 -7.05 -10.09 -25.44
N PRO A 79 -7.56 -11.10 -24.72
CA PRO A 79 -9.00 -11.35 -24.60
C PRO A 79 -9.78 -10.11 -24.12
N TYR A 80 -9.20 -9.33 -23.21
CA TYR A 80 -9.77 -8.08 -22.72
C TYR A 80 -8.73 -6.96 -22.83
N PRO A 81 -8.62 -6.26 -23.97
CA PRO A 81 -7.50 -5.35 -24.22
C PRO A 81 -7.44 -4.16 -23.24
N LEU A 82 -8.59 -3.67 -22.74
CA LEU A 82 -8.69 -2.55 -21.81
C LEU A 82 -7.84 -1.35 -22.29
N VAL A 83 -8.08 -0.92 -23.53
CA VAL A 83 -7.37 0.19 -24.18
C VAL A 83 -8.36 1.20 -24.69
N ASP A 84 -8.06 2.44 -24.39
CA ASP A 84 -8.73 3.60 -24.97
C ASP A 84 -8.10 3.92 -26.35
N PRO A 85 -8.89 4.26 -27.38
CA PRO A 85 -8.37 4.59 -28.71
C PRO A 85 -7.32 5.70 -28.72
N GLU A 86 -7.39 6.65 -27.77
CA GLU A 86 -6.48 7.80 -27.67
C GLU A 86 -5.36 7.57 -26.64
N GLY A 87 -5.36 6.44 -25.94
CA GLY A 87 -4.38 6.14 -24.89
C GLY A 87 -3.26 5.20 -25.31
N SER A 88 -2.33 4.96 -24.39
CA SER A 88 -1.16 4.11 -24.66
C SER A 88 -1.49 2.62 -24.61
N LYS A 89 -0.85 1.81 -25.47
CA LYS A 89 -0.99 0.34 -25.45
C LYS A 89 0.00 -0.36 -24.51
N ARG A 90 0.69 0.39 -23.65
CA ARG A 90 1.72 -0.14 -22.76
C ARG A 90 1.12 -1.06 -21.70
N ALA A 91 1.93 -1.95 -21.16
CA ALA A 91 1.54 -2.75 -20.00
C ALA A 91 1.34 -1.82 -18.78
N LEU A 92 0.32 -2.08 -17.96
CA LEU A 92 0.04 -1.25 -16.77
C LEU A 92 1.14 -1.38 -15.71
N GLN A 93 1.67 -2.59 -15.53
CA GLN A 93 2.73 -2.91 -14.56
C GLN A 93 2.40 -2.46 -13.12
N ALA A 94 1.15 -2.58 -12.71
CA ALA A 94 0.71 -2.21 -11.36
C ALA A 94 1.49 -3.00 -10.28
N GLU A 95 1.95 -2.31 -9.25
CA GLU A 95 2.57 -2.92 -8.07
C GLU A 95 1.54 -3.16 -6.96
N PHE A 96 1.67 -4.29 -6.27
CA PHE A 96 0.80 -4.64 -5.13
C PHE A 96 1.57 -4.38 -3.85
N VAL A 97 1.25 -3.28 -3.18
CA VAL A 97 2.04 -2.80 -2.04
C VAL A 97 1.29 -2.97 -0.72
N ASP A 98 2.06 -3.08 0.36
CA ASP A 98 1.51 -2.99 1.71
C ASP A 98 0.99 -1.55 1.97
N PHE A 99 0.16 -1.38 2.99
CA PHE A 99 -0.41 -0.09 3.37
C PHE A 99 0.64 1.03 3.45
N THR A 100 0.32 2.15 2.78
CA THR A 100 1.01 3.43 2.88
C THR A 100 0.00 4.51 3.24
N GLU A 101 0.42 5.47 4.04
CA GLU A 101 -0.35 6.70 4.33
C GLU A 101 -0.27 7.67 3.15
N GLY A 102 -1.09 8.71 3.19
CA GLY A 102 -1.00 9.84 2.26
C GLY A 102 -2.28 10.18 1.49
N SER A 103 -3.43 9.57 1.83
CA SER A 103 -4.74 9.97 1.28
C SER A 103 -5.89 9.46 2.16
N ASP A 104 -7.15 9.80 1.83
CA ASP A 104 -8.30 9.60 2.72
C ASP A 104 -8.56 8.13 3.12
N HIS A 105 -8.05 7.15 2.36
CA HIS A 105 -8.16 5.74 2.70
C HIS A 105 -7.60 5.43 4.10
N GLU A 106 -6.63 6.22 4.58
CA GLU A 106 -6.06 6.07 5.91
C GLU A 106 -7.08 6.41 7.00
N VAL A 107 -7.90 7.43 6.78
CA VAL A 107 -8.96 7.85 7.71
C VAL A 107 -10.04 6.77 7.76
N TRP A 108 -10.41 6.18 6.63
CA TRP A 108 -11.39 5.08 6.62
C TRP A 108 -10.87 3.82 7.33
N SER A 109 -9.58 3.52 7.16
CA SER A 109 -8.95 2.29 7.66
C SER A 109 -8.50 2.38 9.12
N GLU A 110 -8.49 3.57 9.72
CA GLU A 110 -8.03 3.79 11.09
C GLU A 110 -8.88 3.03 12.13
N GLY A 111 -8.37 2.93 13.35
CA GLY A 111 -8.90 2.05 14.40
C GLY A 111 -10.33 2.34 14.88
N SER A 112 -10.85 3.55 14.72
CA SER A 112 -12.23 3.90 15.11
C SER A 112 -13.25 3.50 14.05
N TRP A 113 -12.95 3.71 12.75
CA TRP A 113 -13.86 3.40 11.65
C TRP A 113 -13.70 1.99 11.10
N ARG A 114 -12.45 1.50 11.01
CA ARG A 114 -12.08 0.11 10.65
C ARG A 114 -12.70 -0.37 9.34
N VAL A 115 -12.88 0.54 8.38
CA VAL A 115 -13.43 0.20 7.06
C VAL A 115 -12.26 -0.14 6.13
N PRO A 116 -12.20 -1.36 5.57
CA PRO A 116 -11.11 -1.74 4.68
C PRO A 116 -11.17 -0.94 3.37
N ALA A 117 -10.02 -0.61 2.81
CA ALA A 117 -9.91 0.15 1.57
C ALA A 117 -9.04 -0.58 0.53
N ILE A 118 -9.47 -0.51 -0.73
CA ILE A 118 -8.62 -0.73 -1.91
C ILE A 118 -8.16 0.65 -2.35
N TYR A 119 -6.87 0.94 -2.15
CA TYR A 119 -6.30 2.23 -2.52
C TYR A 119 -5.54 2.10 -3.85
N LEU A 120 -5.97 2.87 -4.84
CA LEU A 120 -5.38 2.93 -6.17
C LEU A 120 -4.69 4.26 -6.35
N ASN A 121 -3.39 4.26 -6.59
CA ASN A 121 -2.66 5.51 -6.74
C ASN A 121 -1.37 5.43 -7.54
N ASP A 122 -1.06 6.53 -8.21
CA ASP A 122 0.25 6.77 -8.81
C ASP A 122 1.20 7.38 -7.80
N TRP A 123 2.30 6.68 -7.54
CA TRP A 123 3.36 7.21 -6.69
C TRP A 123 4.73 6.64 -7.10
N PRO A 124 5.83 7.40 -6.96
CA PRO A 124 5.90 8.86 -6.78
C PRO A 124 5.66 9.60 -8.11
N ASP A 125 4.81 10.63 -8.11
CA ASP A 125 4.64 11.53 -9.25
C ASP A 125 5.56 12.76 -9.11
N ARG A 126 6.34 13.07 -10.14
CA ARG A 126 7.25 14.24 -10.13
C ARG A 126 6.55 15.59 -10.29
N TYR A 127 5.31 15.61 -10.76
CA TYR A 127 4.56 16.82 -11.07
C TYR A 127 3.50 17.17 -10.02
N ILE A 128 3.22 16.27 -9.08
CA ILE A 128 2.30 16.51 -7.98
C ILE A 128 2.61 17.84 -7.27
N HIS A 129 1.57 18.62 -6.97
CA HIS A 129 1.68 19.94 -6.33
C HIS A 129 2.54 20.97 -7.09
N THR A 130 2.69 20.80 -8.40
CA THR A 130 3.32 21.79 -9.28
C THR A 130 2.33 22.32 -10.30
N HIS A 131 2.62 23.47 -10.89
CA HIS A 131 1.86 24.01 -12.02
C HIS A 131 1.92 23.12 -13.28
N ALA A 132 2.84 22.15 -13.30
CA ALA A 132 3.02 21.22 -14.40
C ALA A 132 2.15 19.95 -14.24
N ASP A 133 1.35 19.84 -13.18
CA ASP A 133 0.28 18.84 -13.08
C ASP A 133 -0.89 19.23 -13.99
N GLY A 134 -0.84 18.76 -15.24
CA GLY A 134 -1.81 19.12 -16.27
C GLY A 134 -2.37 17.91 -16.98
N VAL A 135 -3.51 18.11 -17.66
CA VAL A 135 -4.22 17.07 -18.42
C VAL A 135 -3.33 16.38 -19.46
N ALA A 136 -2.35 17.09 -20.01
CA ALA A 136 -1.39 16.53 -20.97
C ALA A 136 -0.50 15.41 -20.37
N ASN A 137 -0.43 15.28 -19.05
CA ASN A 137 0.32 14.22 -18.38
C ASN A 137 -0.52 12.95 -18.16
N ILE A 138 -1.79 12.94 -18.55
CA ILE A 138 -2.72 11.83 -18.30
C ILE A 138 -2.72 10.87 -19.50
N ASP A 139 -2.68 9.56 -19.22
CA ASP A 139 -2.88 8.51 -20.21
C ASP A 139 -4.34 7.99 -20.14
N PRO A 140 -5.18 8.25 -21.16
CA PRO A 140 -6.57 7.80 -21.18
C PRO A 140 -6.75 6.30 -20.98
N THR A 141 -5.83 5.48 -21.51
CA THR A 141 -5.89 4.03 -21.34
C THR A 141 -5.63 3.63 -19.90
N LYS A 142 -4.67 4.27 -19.24
CA LYS A 142 -4.40 4.02 -17.82
C LYS A 142 -5.59 4.40 -16.96
N LEU A 143 -6.19 5.57 -17.22
CA LEU A 143 -7.37 6.03 -16.52
C LEU A 143 -8.55 5.06 -16.68
N MET A 144 -8.80 4.57 -17.91
CA MET A 144 -9.79 3.52 -18.18
C MET A 144 -9.53 2.25 -17.36
N ARG A 145 -8.27 1.80 -17.29
CA ARG A 145 -7.89 0.59 -16.54
C ARG A 145 -8.07 0.75 -15.04
N ALA A 146 -7.73 1.91 -14.48
CA ALA A 146 -7.98 2.21 -13.08
C ALA A 146 -9.48 2.27 -12.76
N ALA A 147 -10.27 2.91 -13.63
CA ALA A 147 -11.72 2.94 -13.53
C ALA A 147 -12.32 1.52 -13.58
N PHE A 148 -11.88 0.68 -14.52
CA PHE A 148 -12.28 -0.73 -14.58
C PHE A 148 -11.93 -1.47 -13.29
N LEU A 149 -10.71 -1.33 -12.79
CA LEU A 149 -10.25 -2.03 -11.59
C LEU A 149 -11.13 -1.68 -10.38
N GLY A 150 -11.37 -0.38 -10.14
CA GLY A 150 -12.22 0.03 -9.04
C GLY A 150 -13.69 -0.32 -9.22
N ALA A 151 -14.24 -0.15 -10.43
CA ALA A 151 -15.63 -0.50 -10.72
C ALA A 151 -15.87 -2.02 -10.61
N ALA A 152 -14.97 -2.84 -11.14
CA ALA A 152 -15.06 -4.30 -11.05
C ALA A 152 -14.93 -4.78 -9.59
N SER A 153 -14.03 -4.16 -8.82
CA SER A 153 -13.87 -4.45 -7.39
C SER A 153 -15.14 -4.08 -6.61
N ALA A 154 -15.68 -2.87 -6.83
CA ALA A 154 -16.92 -2.42 -6.19
C ALA A 154 -18.10 -3.32 -6.55
N TRP A 155 -18.27 -3.62 -7.84
CA TRP A 155 -19.34 -4.48 -8.35
C TRP A 155 -19.29 -5.87 -7.72
N TYR A 156 -18.09 -6.47 -7.69
CA TYR A 156 -17.90 -7.79 -7.10
C TYR A 156 -18.22 -7.79 -5.60
N LEU A 157 -17.75 -6.79 -4.85
CA LEU A 157 -17.98 -6.69 -3.41
C LEU A 157 -19.45 -6.42 -3.06
N ALA A 158 -20.14 -5.58 -3.85
CA ALA A 158 -21.53 -5.24 -3.65
C ALA A 158 -22.49 -6.41 -3.94
N GLY A 159 -22.11 -7.28 -4.89
CA GLY A 159 -22.90 -8.44 -5.30
C GLY A 159 -22.45 -9.77 -4.71
N LEU A 160 -21.49 -9.78 -3.76
CA LEU A 160 -20.89 -11.01 -3.25
C LEU A 160 -21.94 -11.91 -2.58
N ASP A 161 -22.14 -13.10 -3.13
CA ASP A 161 -23.07 -14.11 -2.61
C ASP A 161 -22.38 -15.44 -2.23
N ALA A 162 -23.16 -16.37 -1.70
CA ALA A 162 -22.67 -17.68 -1.24
C ALA A 162 -22.11 -18.54 -2.39
N ALA A 163 -22.60 -18.39 -3.62
CA ALA A 163 -22.16 -19.18 -4.77
C ALA A 163 -20.76 -18.77 -5.24
N GLN A 164 -20.36 -17.52 -5.01
CA GLN A 164 -19.04 -16.99 -5.37
C GLN A 164 -17.94 -17.30 -4.34
N VAL A 165 -18.31 -17.68 -3.12
CA VAL A 165 -17.37 -17.95 -2.01
C VAL A 165 -16.27 -18.97 -2.36
N PRO A 166 -16.56 -20.12 -3.02
CA PRO A 166 -15.51 -21.09 -3.35
C PRO A 166 -14.41 -20.50 -4.27
N ALA A 167 -14.79 -19.68 -5.25
CA ALA A 167 -13.83 -19.02 -6.13
C ALA A 167 -13.01 -17.96 -5.40
N LEU A 168 -13.67 -17.16 -4.54
CA LEU A 168 -13.01 -16.18 -3.69
C LEU A 168 -12.01 -16.85 -2.74
N TRP A 169 -12.40 -17.99 -2.17
CA TRP A 169 -11.54 -18.74 -1.25
C TRP A 169 -10.24 -19.16 -1.91
N GLU A 170 -10.25 -19.59 -3.17
CA GLU A 170 -9.02 -19.91 -3.89
C GLU A 170 -8.12 -18.69 -4.11
N VAL A 171 -8.69 -17.50 -4.31
CA VAL A 171 -7.93 -16.24 -4.38
C VAL A 171 -7.28 -15.94 -3.03
N ILE A 172 -8.06 -15.99 -1.95
CA ILE A 172 -7.58 -15.74 -0.58
C ILE A 172 -6.48 -16.74 -0.21
N ARG A 173 -6.67 -18.02 -0.52
CA ARG A 173 -5.71 -19.10 -0.23
C ARG A 173 -4.39 -18.89 -0.97
N ARG A 174 -4.43 -18.50 -2.24
CA ARG A 174 -3.21 -18.15 -3.00
C ARG A 174 -2.53 -16.92 -2.40
N GLY A 175 -3.31 -15.91 -2.02
CA GLY A 175 -2.81 -14.69 -1.38
C GLY A 175 -2.13 -14.97 -0.04
N SER A 176 -2.75 -15.80 0.81
CA SER A 176 -2.22 -16.16 2.13
C SER A 176 -0.90 -16.93 2.03
N LEU A 177 -0.79 -17.88 1.09
CA LEU A 177 0.46 -18.61 0.83
C LEU A 177 1.58 -17.67 0.40
N ARG A 178 1.33 -16.72 -0.52
CA ARG A 178 2.32 -15.73 -0.95
C ARG A 178 2.81 -14.86 0.23
N ARG A 179 1.87 -14.39 1.07
CA ARG A 179 2.19 -13.61 2.27
C ARG A 179 3.03 -14.42 3.26
N THR A 180 2.66 -15.67 3.53
CA THR A 180 3.43 -16.55 4.42
C THR A 180 4.83 -16.78 3.90
N THR A 181 5.01 -17.04 2.60
CA THR A 181 6.34 -17.17 1.98
C THR A 181 7.18 -15.90 2.16
N SER A 182 6.58 -14.72 1.95
CA SER A 182 7.27 -13.44 2.17
C SER A 182 7.69 -13.27 3.63
N CYS A 183 6.78 -13.49 4.59
CA CYS A 183 7.07 -13.41 6.02
C CYS A 183 8.19 -14.36 6.46
N VAL A 184 8.16 -15.61 6.01
CA VAL A 184 9.20 -16.61 6.30
C VAL A 184 10.53 -16.17 5.70
N SER A 185 10.53 -15.73 4.44
CA SER A 185 11.74 -15.24 3.75
C SER A 185 12.36 -14.04 4.45
N THR A 186 11.55 -13.09 4.92
CA THR A 186 12.03 -11.94 5.70
C THR A 186 12.56 -12.39 7.06
N SER A 187 11.89 -13.31 7.75
CA SER A 187 12.33 -13.84 9.04
C SER A 187 13.71 -14.49 8.96
N LEU A 188 13.95 -15.32 7.93
CA LEU A 188 15.23 -15.98 7.68
C LEU A 188 16.38 -15.00 7.40
N ARG A 189 16.07 -13.80 6.89
CA ARG A 189 17.07 -12.74 6.64
C ARG A 189 17.41 -11.93 7.87
N LYS A 190 16.65 -12.06 8.97
CA LYS A 190 16.91 -11.25 10.17
C LYS A 190 18.18 -11.72 10.87
N PRO A 191 19.05 -10.81 11.31
CA PRO A 191 20.28 -11.19 11.97
C PRO A 191 19.99 -11.97 13.27
N ARG A 192 20.94 -12.82 13.65
CA ARG A 192 20.81 -13.78 14.77
C ARG A 192 20.42 -13.16 16.13
N TRP A 193 20.63 -11.86 16.33
CA TRP A 193 20.20 -11.15 17.55
C TRP A 193 18.70 -10.83 17.61
N TRP A 194 17.98 -10.90 16.49
CA TRP A 194 16.52 -10.72 16.42
C TRP A 194 15.76 -11.98 16.87
N ASN A 195 16.43 -13.14 16.85
CA ASN A 195 15.89 -14.44 17.24
C ASN A 195 16.17 -14.77 18.72
N ARG A 196 16.17 -13.74 19.59
CA ARG A 196 16.27 -13.95 21.03
C ARG A 196 14.87 -14.11 21.61
N SER A 197 14.51 -15.37 21.83
CA SER A 197 13.55 -15.84 22.84
C SER A 197 13.93 -15.46 24.28
N THR A 198 14.65 -14.35 24.50
CA THR A 198 14.87 -13.75 25.82
C THR A 198 13.85 -12.65 26.08
N VAL A 199 12.57 -12.94 25.92
CA VAL A 199 11.57 -12.35 26.81
C VAL A 199 11.30 -13.43 27.84
N SER A 200 12.10 -13.46 28.91
CA SER A 200 11.68 -14.21 30.08
C SER A 200 10.42 -13.52 30.60
N PRO A 201 9.30 -14.23 30.84
CA PRO A 201 8.17 -13.66 31.56
C PRO A 201 8.56 -13.62 33.04
N ARG A 202 9.54 -12.81 33.41
CA ARG A 202 9.72 -12.43 34.81
C ARG A 202 8.78 -11.27 35.06
N CYS A 203 7.52 -11.60 35.30
CA CYS A 203 6.73 -10.81 36.22
C CYS A 203 7.52 -10.83 37.54
N PRO A 204 8.04 -9.70 38.04
CA PRO A 204 8.76 -9.71 39.30
C PRO A 204 7.81 -10.18 40.41
N PRO A 205 8.21 -11.13 41.28
CA PRO A 205 7.37 -11.55 42.38
C PRO A 205 7.23 -10.38 43.37
N ALA A 206 5.97 -10.10 43.73
CA ALA A 206 5.51 -9.45 44.95
C ALA A 206 6.46 -8.44 45.63
N CYS A 207 6.13 -7.15 45.54
CA CYS A 207 6.45 -6.20 46.61
C CYS A 207 5.18 -6.02 47.47
N GLY A 208 5.04 -6.90 48.46
CA GLY A 208 4.12 -6.71 49.56
C GLY A 208 4.67 -5.66 50.54
N ARG A 209 3.78 -4.73 50.91
CA ARG A 209 3.74 -3.89 52.13
C ARG A 209 4.87 -2.86 52.38
N ALA A 210 4.37 -1.62 52.44
CA ALA A 210 4.65 -0.54 53.38
C ALA A 210 5.91 0.32 53.19
N ARG A 211 5.71 1.59 52.81
CA ARG A 211 5.68 2.72 53.76
C ARG A 211 5.25 4.02 53.07
N THR A 212 4.52 4.81 53.84
CA THR A 212 4.07 6.18 53.59
C THR A 212 5.22 7.15 53.36
N SER A 213 5.21 7.90 52.25
CA SER A 213 5.64 9.32 52.19
C SER A 213 5.38 9.94 50.81
N THR A 214 4.44 10.88 50.79
CA THR A 214 4.40 12.13 50.01
C THR A 214 5.23 12.31 48.73
N SER A 215 4.49 12.70 47.69
CA SER A 215 4.82 13.71 46.66
C SER A 215 5.93 13.40 45.64
N ARG A 216 5.53 13.21 44.39
CA ARG A 216 5.73 14.13 43.24
C ARG A 216 5.56 13.33 41.95
N GLY A 217 4.78 13.90 41.03
CA GLY A 217 4.47 13.27 39.75
C GLY A 217 5.69 13.12 38.85
N CYS A 218 5.69 12.04 38.09
CA CYS A 218 6.49 11.90 36.88
C CYS A 218 5.55 11.43 35.77
N GLY A 219 5.18 12.34 34.86
CA GLY A 219 4.64 11.99 33.56
C GLY A 219 5.74 11.33 32.72
N GLY A 220 5.48 10.14 32.22
CA GLY A 220 6.37 9.42 31.32
C GLY A 220 5.93 9.59 29.87
N TRP A 221 6.53 10.54 29.17
CA TRP A 221 6.56 10.59 27.71
C TRP A 221 7.60 9.58 27.21
N TRP A 222 7.18 8.55 26.46
CA TRP A 222 8.09 7.68 25.73
C TRP A 222 8.38 8.26 24.35
N GLY A 223 9.41 9.10 24.26
CA GLY A 223 9.99 9.56 23.00
C GLY A 223 11.12 8.61 22.55
N PHE A 224 10.93 7.92 21.42
CA PHE A 224 11.94 7.06 20.80
C PHE A 224 12.82 7.89 19.84
N GLN A 225 13.97 8.37 20.32
CA GLN A 225 14.89 9.19 19.51
C GLN A 225 15.94 8.30 18.81
N LYS A 226 15.79 8.08 17.50
CA LYS A 226 16.86 7.48 16.66
C LYS A 226 17.97 8.52 16.44
N ARG A 227 19.16 8.29 16.99
CA ARG A 227 20.38 9.00 16.57
C ARG A 227 20.97 8.31 15.35
N SER A 228 20.96 8.98 14.19
CA SER A 228 21.74 8.61 13.01
C SER A 228 23.12 9.28 13.08
N ARG A 229 24.17 8.49 13.33
CA ARG A 229 25.56 8.95 13.19
C ARG A 229 26.07 8.54 11.81
N TRP A 230 25.98 9.45 10.84
CA TRP A 230 26.67 9.33 9.55
C TRP A 230 28.12 9.77 9.73
N GLU A 231 29.03 8.80 9.83
CA GLU A 231 30.47 9.04 9.72
C GLU A 231 30.91 8.91 8.25
N ARG A 232 31.49 9.98 7.73
CA ARG A 232 32.15 10.04 6.42
C ARG A 232 33.31 9.06 6.37
N ARG A 233 33.24 8.06 5.49
CA ARG A 233 34.41 7.37 4.94
C ARG A 233 34.54 7.70 3.46
N THR A 234 35.36 8.71 3.18
CA THR A 234 35.93 8.94 1.85
C THR A 234 36.84 7.77 1.49
N SER A 235 36.46 7.01 0.46
CA SER A 235 37.35 6.03 -0.17
C SER A 235 37.78 6.60 -1.52
N SER A 236 39.04 7.00 -1.63
CA SER A 236 39.65 7.44 -2.88
C SER A 236 39.84 6.23 -3.81
N ILE A 237 39.06 6.16 -4.89
CA ILE A 237 39.38 5.28 -6.03
C ILE A 237 40.25 6.10 -6.99
N ALA A 238 41.55 5.81 -6.98
CA ALA A 238 42.47 6.33 -7.99
C ALA A 238 42.30 5.50 -9.28
N ALA A 239 41.88 6.17 -10.35
CA ALA A 239 41.84 5.62 -11.70
C ALA A 239 43.27 5.36 -12.19
N ARG A 240 43.56 4.12 -12.63
CA ARG A 240 44.81 3.79 -13.33
C ARG A 240 44.69 4.15 -14.82
N PRO A 241 45.68 4.83 -15.43
CA PRO A 241 45.67 5.11 -16.87
C PRO A 241 46.07 3.86 -17.68
N ILE A 242 45.39 3.68 -18.81
CA ILE A 242 45.65 2.66 -19.84
C ILE A 242 46.89 3.10 -20.65
N PRO A 243 47.94 2.28 -20.80
CA PRO A 243 49.07 2.63 -21.65
C PRO A 243 48.69 2.46 -23.13
N ARG A 244 48.78 3.55 -23.89
CA ARG A 244 48.87 3.50 -25.36
C ARG A 244 50.29 3.09 -25.74
N GLY A 245 50.42 2.06 -26.58
CA GLY A 245 51.70 1.61 -27.11
C GLY A 245 51.55 1.03 -28.51
N ARG A 246 52.05 1.81 -29.48
CA ARG A 246 52.56 1.51 -30.84
C ARG A 246 51.78 0.57 -31.75
#